data_AF-E3LII8-F1
#
_entry.id   AF-E3LII8-F1
#
_cell.length_a   1.000
_cell.length_b   1.000
_cell.length_c   1.000
_cell.angle_alpha   90.00
_cell.angle_beta   90.00
_cell.angle_gamma   90.00
#
_symmetry.space_group_name_H-M   'P 1'
#
loop_
_entity.id
_entity.type
_entity.pdbx_description
1 polymer ?
#
loop_
_entity_poly.entity_id
_entity_poly.type
_entity_poly.pdbx_seq_one_letter_code
_entity_poly.pdbx_strand_id
1 'polypeptide(L)' 'MSQYVPGDTAVIKLPQVAKYRRLVNEGDLTVEYIFRVCNGKNKKICGFWENTKNKTKVTALPTNYNKNKKALVVKNV' A
#
# COMPACT_ATOMS: atom_id res chain seq x y z
N MET A 1 5.63 1.12 20.50
CA MET A 1 4.68 1.56 19.45
C MET A 1 5.48 2.37 18.46
N SER A 2 5.65 1.90 17.23
CA SER A 2 6.48 2.58 16.24
C SER A 2 5.74 3.82 15.75
N GLN A 3 6.12 4.97 16.29
CA GLN A 3 5.59 6.28 15.96
C GLN A 3 6.20 6.71 14.62
N TYR A 4 5.39 6.74 13.56
CA TYR A 4 5.83 7.23 12.26
C TYR A 4 5.92 8.76 12.31
N VAL A 5 7.07 9.31 11.95
CA VAL A 5 7.31 10.76 11.89
C VAL A 5 6.83 11.27 10.53
N PRO A 6 6.02 12.35 10.46
CA PRO A 6 5.59 12.93 9.21
C PRO A 6 6.78 13.26 8.30
N GLY A 7 6.82 12.66 7.10
CA GLY A 7 7.91 12.82 6.13
C GLY A 7 8.95 11.70 6.12
N ASP A 8 8.86 10.71 7.00
CA ASP A 8 9.77 9.57 7.02
C ASP A 8 9.33 8.45 6.04
N THR A 9 10.22 7.49 5.77
CA THR A 9 9.91 6.32 4.95
C THR A 9 9.55 5.12 5.81
N ALA A 10 8.28 4.72 5.78
CA ALA A 10 7.83 3.49 6.43
C ALA A 10 8.28 2.26 5.64
N VAL A 11 8.97 1.33 6.32
CA VAL A 11 9.34 0.02 5.76
C VAL A 11 8.60 -1.08 6.51
N ILE A 12 7.57 -1.62 5.87
CA ILE A 12 6.74 -2.68 6.42
C ILE A 12 7.23 -4.01 5.84
N LYS A 13 7.96 -4.80 6.64
CA LYS A 13 8.40 -6.14 6.26
C LYS A 13 7.19 -7.05 6.13
N LEU A 14 6.94 -7.59 4.94
CA LEU A 14 5.80 -8.47 4.66
C LEU A 14 6.21 -9.63 3.75
N PRO A 15 5.58 -10.80 3.88
CA PRO A 15 5.83 -11.90 2.98
C PRO A 15 5.51 -11.49 1.54
N GLN A 16 6.33 -11.93 0.59
CA GLN A 16 6.15 -11.59 -0.82
C GLN A 16 4.85 -12.20 -1.35
N VAL A 17 3.83 -11.36 -1.51
CA VAL A 17 2.55 -11.72 -2.13
C VAL A 17 2.23 -10.79 -3.29
N ALA A 18 1.39 -11.27 -4.23
CA ALA A 18 1.00 -10.48 -5.39
C ALA A 18 0.05 -9.30 -5.04
N LYS A 19 -0.70 -9.43 -3.93
CA LYS A 19 -1.71 -8.48 -3.48
C LYS A 19 -1.61 -8.33 -1.96
N TYR A 20 -1.52 -7.11 -1.47
CA TYR A 20 -1.67 -6.78 -0.05
C TYR A 20 -3.04 -6.17 0.17
N ARG A 21 -3.61 -6.41 1.35
CA ARG A 21 -4.87 -5.82 1.77
C ARG A 21 -4.68 -5.07 3.07
N ARG A 22 -5.35 -3.95 3.23
CA ARG A 22 -5.45 -3.22 4.50
C ARG A 22 -6.90 -2.82 4.73
N LEU A 23 -7.30 -2.78 5.99
CA LEU A 23 -8.57 -2.22 6.41
C LEU A 23 -8.28 -0.86 7.01
N VAL A 24 -8.99 0.16 6.55
CA VAL A 24 -8.91 1.52 7.06
C VAL A 24 -10.30 1.92 7.52
N ASN A 25 -10.40 2.44 8.75
CA ASN A 25 -11.65 3.00 9.24
C ASN A 25 -11.72 4.47 8.82
N GLU A 26 -12.68 4.79 7.96
CA GLU A 26 -13.00 6.15 7.50
C GLU A 26 -14.34 6.54 8.11
N GLY A 27 -14.30 7.15 9.29
CA GLY A 27 -15.48 7.36 10.13
C GLY A 27 -16.05 6.04 10.62
N ASP A 28 -17.35 5.83 10.41
CA ASP A 28 -18.07 4.60 10.79
C ASP A 28 -17.92 3.47 9.76
N LEU A 29 -17.20 3.71 8.65
CA LEU A 29 -17.03 2.74 7.59
C LEU A 29 -15.64 2.09 7.64
N THR A 30 -15.61 0.77 7.77
CA THR A 30 -14.41 0.00 7.44
C THR A 30 -14.32 -0.17 5.93
N VAL A 31 -13.23 0.32 5.36
CA VAL A 31 -12.93 0.28 3.93
C VAL A 31 -11.74 -0.64 3.69
N GLU A 32 -11.90 -1.62 2.81
CA GLU A 32 -10.79 -2.46 2.37
C GLU A 32 -10.07 -1.79 1.19
N TYR A 33 -8.75 -1.73 1.30
CA TYR A 33 -7.86 -1.26 0.25
C TYR A 33 -6.94 -2.40 -0.18
N ILE A 34 -6.77 -2.56 -1.49
CA ILE A 34 -5.88 -3.55 -2.10
C ILE A 34 -4.70 -2.84 -2.75
N PHE A 35 -3.49 -3.24 -2.39
CA PHE A 35 -2.27 -2.86 -3.10
C PHE A 35 -1.81 -4.03 -3.96
N ARG A 36 -1.62 -3.78 -5.26
CA ARG A 36 -1.09 -4.78 -6.19
C ARG A 36 0.38 -4.54 -6.42
N VAL A 37 1.20 -5.56 -6.15
CA VAL A 37 2.63 -5.50 -6.44
C VAL A 37 2.85 -5.46 -7.95
N CYS A 38 3.68 -4.53 -8.39
CA CYS A 38 4.03 -4.43 -9.80
C CYS A 38 4.80 -5.66 -10.27
N ASN A 39 4.18 -6.40 -11.20
CA ASN A 39 4.82 -7.36 -12.08
C ASN A 39 4.81 -6.75 -13.49
N GLY A 40 5.75 -7.12 -14.35
CA GLY A 40 5.87 -6.51 -15.69
C GLY A 40 4.58 -6.53 -16.53
N LYS A 41 3.60 -7.39 -16.17
CA LYS A 41 2.31 -7.57 -16.84
C LYS A 41 1.19 -6.64 -16.32
N ASN A 42 1.28 -6.12 -15.09
CA ASN A 42 0.20 -5.36 -14.43
C ASN A 42 0.52 -3.87 -14.20
N LYS A 43 1.45 -3.29 -14.98
CA LYS A 43 1.94 -1.90 -14.84
C LYS A 43 0.85 -0.83 -14.71
N LYS A 44 -0.32 -1.01 -15.34
CA LYS A 44 -1.43 -0.04 -15.31
C LYS A 44 -2.25 -0.06 -14.01
N ILE A 45 -2.17 -1.14 -13.24
CA ILE A 45 -3.03 -1.41 -12.08
C ILE A 45 -2.25 -1.70 -10.79
N CYS A 46 -0.96 -1.37 -10.73
CA CYS A 46 -0.07 -1.71 -9.63
C CYS A 46 0.61 -0.47 -9.03
N GLY A 47 1.16 -0.60 -7.83
CA GLY A 47 1.94 0.48 -7.20
C GLY A 47 1.10 1.55 -6.49
N PHE A 48 -0.20 1.33 -6.34
CA PHE A 48 -1.10 2.20 -5.58
C PHE A 48 -2.11 1.37 -4.77
N TRP A 49 -2.70 1.98 -3.76
CA TRP A 49 -3.80 1.38 -3.00
C TRP A 49 -5.12 1.66 -3.72
N GLU A 50 -5.89 0.62 -3.99
CA GLU A 50 -7.20 0.67 -4.63
C GLU A 50 -8.27 0.37 -3.58
N ASN A 51 -9.23 1.26 -3.42
CA ASN A 51 -10.39 1.04 -2.54
C ASN A 51 -11.31 0.00 -3.18
N THR A 52 -11.66 -1.08 -2.47
CA THR A 52 -12.47 -2.16 -3.06
C THR A 52 -13.95 -1.81 -3.18
N LYS A 53 -14.46 -0.86 -2.39
CA LYS A 53 -15.85 -0.40 -2.45
C LYS A 53 -16.09 0.51 -3.65
N ASN A 54 -15.31 1.57 -3.79
CA ASN A 54 -15.54 2.60 -4.83
C ASN A 54 -14.56 2.53 -6.01
N LYS A 55 -13.59 1.60 -5.98
CA LYS A 55 -12.52 1.43 -6.99
C LYS A 55 -11.67 2.67 -7.23
N THR A 56 -11.63 3.60 -6.27
CA THR A 56 -10.78 4.78 -6.35
C THR A 56 -9.32 4.44 -6.03
N LYS A 57 -8.41 5.17 -6.68
CA LYS A 57 -6.97 5.02 -6.47
C LYS A 57 -6.52 6.02 -5.42
N VAL A 58 -5.91 5.53 -4.35
CA VAL A 58 -5.25 6.38 -3.37
C VAL A 58 -3.84 6.67 -3.85
N THR A 59 -3.66 7.87 -4.41
CA THR A 59 -2.37 8.41 -4.84
C THR A 59 -1.61 9.13 -3.72
N ALA A 60 -2.26 9.34 -2.56
CA ALA A 60 -1.72 10.13 -1.46
C ALA A 60 -0.38 9.62 -0.92
N LEU A 61 -0.09 8.31 -1.04
CA LEU A 61 1.14 7.71 -0.54
C LEU A 61 1.75 6.77 -1.58
N PRO A 62 2.81 7.19 -2.31
CA PRO A 62 3.51 6.33 -3.25
C PRO A 62 4.13 5.16 -2.49
N THR A 63 3.43 4.03 -2.53
CA THR A 63 3.82 2.78 -1.89
C THR A 63 4.52 1.92 -2.92
N ASN A 64 5.73 1.46 -2.64
CA ASN A 64 6.48 0.59 -3.53
C ASN A 64 6.88 -0.70 -2.82
N TYR A 65 6.80 -1.83 -3.52
CA TYR A 65 7.26 -3.09 -2.96
C TYR A 65 8.71 -3.34 -3.34
N ASN A 66 9.60 -3.33 -2.35
CA ASN A 66 10.99 -3.68 -2.54
C ASN A 66 11.16 -5.21 -2.47
N LYS A 67 11.39 -5.84 -3.63
CA LYS A 67 11.58 -7.30 -3.75
C LYS A 67 12.82 -7.80 -3.00
N ASN A 68 13.91 -7.03 -2.99
CA ASN A 68 15.15 -7.40 -2.33
C ASN A 68 14.99 -7.40 -0.81
N LYS A 69 14.26 -6.41 -0.28
CA LYS A 69 14.00 -6.28 1.16
C LYS A 69 12.76 -7.06 1.63
N LYS A 70 12.00 -7.65 0.70
CA LYS A 70 10.67 -8.26 0.94
C LYS A 70 9.80 -7.36 1.82
N ALA A 71 9.66 -6.10 1.43
CA ALA A 71 9.00 -5.08 2.24
C ALA A 71 8.22 -4.08 1.38
N LEU A 72 7.08 -3.63 1.90
CA LEU A 72 6.40 -2.43 1.40
C LEU A 72 7.11 -1.20 1.95
N VAL A 73 7.47 -0.31 1.05
CA VAL A 73 8.11 0.98 1.33
C VAL A 73 7.10 2.05 1.02
N VAL A 74 6.58 2.70 2.04
CA VAL A 74 5.68 3.85 1.91
C VAL A 74 6.52 5.09 2.19
N LYS A 75 6.70 5.94 1.17
CA LYS A 75 7.45 7.19 1.33
C LYS A 75 6.53 8.29 1.83
N ASN A 76 7.05 9.18 2.66
CA ASN A 76 6.36 10.36 3.20
C ASN A 76 5.07 9.98 3.94
N VAL A 77 5.17 9.04 4.88
CA VAL A 77 4.09 8.76 5.83
C VAL A 77 3.87 9.92 6.79
#